data_AF-A0A2M8KGQ9-F1
#
_entry.id   AF-A0A2M8KGQ9-F1
#
_cell.length_a   1.000
_cell.length_b   1.000
_cell.length_c   1.000
_cell.angle_alpha   90.00
_cell.angle_beta   90.00
_cell.angle_gamma   90.00
#
_symmetry.space_group_name_H-M   'P 1'
#
loop_
_entity.id
_entity.type
_entity.pdbx_description
1 polymer ?
#
loop_
_entity_poly.entity_id
_entity_poly.type
_entity_poly.pdbx_seq_one_letter_code
_entity_poly.pdbx_strand_id
1 'polypeptide(L)'
;MLKRIIYILITIAIAAFFIWRYFIYFDWPARCFIRIQPSLLEFSNLTMQKAIRILKNASPSDYRDLCQYVNVINPNLSCGGFQGGCYSAYKQNPRTIDVSTSNRSLQWTVGIIVHETCHAKQFQQNRDFSETECYDEDSRVIKTITEF
;
A
#
# COMPACT_ATOMS: atom_id res chain seq x y z
N MET A 1 42.19 -10.12 7.02
CA MET A 1 41.12 -9.24 7.56
C MET A 1 40.34 -8.52 6.46
N LEU A 2 41.01 -7.86 5.49
CA LEU A 2 40.34 -7.15 4.38
C LEU A 2 39.28 -7.98 3.64
N LYS A 3 39.57 -9.23 3.28
CA LYS A 3 38.60 -10.13 2.62
C LYS A 3 37.31 -10.33 3.44
N ARG A 4 37.42 -10.47 4.77
CA ARG A 4 36.24 -10.62 5.67
C ARG A 4 35.40 -9.34 5.72
N ILE A 5 36.05 -8.17 5.77
CA ILE A 5 35.36 -6.87 5.74
C ILE A 5 34.59 -6.70 4.43
N ILE A 6 35.22 -7.03 3.29
CA ILE A 6 34.57 -6.98 1.98
C ILE A 6 33.31 -7.86 1.94
N TYR A 7 33.37 -9.11 2.44
CA TYR A 7 32.20 -9.98 2.49
C TYR A 7 31.07 -9.44 3.38
N ILE A 8 31.41 -8.80 4.50
CA ILE A 8 30.42 -8.16 5.38
C ILE A 8 29.74 -7.01 4.63
N LEU A 9 30.50 -6.14 3.98
CA LEU A 9 29.95 -5.01 3.22
C LEU A 9 29.06 -5.47 2.06
N ILE A 10 29.49 -6.50 1.32
CA ILE A 10 28.68 -7.10 0.24
C ILE A 10 27.38 -7.66 0.81
N THR A 11 27.44 -8.39 1.92
CA THR A 11 26.25 -8.95 2.59
C THR A 11 25.28 -7.84 3.00
N ILE A 12 25.79 -6.76 3.61
CA ILE A 12 24.97 -5.60 4.01
C ILE A 12 24.34 -4.93 2.79
N ALA A 13 25.10 -4.72 1.72
CA ALA A 13 24.59 -4.12 0.49
C ALA A 13 23.48 -4.95 -0.15
N ILE A 14 23.65 -6.28 -0.19
CA ILE A 14 22.64 -7.22 -0.68
C ILE A 14 21.39 -7.15 0.19
N ALA A 15 21.54 -7.24 1.52
CA ALA A 15 20.41 -7.16 2.45
C ALA A 15 19.64 -5.82 2.30
N ALA A 16 20.36 -4.70 2.22
CA ALA A 16 19.76 -3.38 1.99
C ALA A 16 19.02 -3.30 0.65
N PHE A 17 19.58 -3.88 -0.42
CA PHE A 17 18.92 -3.95 -1.72
C PHE A 17 17.61 -4.74 -1.65
N PHE A 18 17.59 -5.90 -0.98
CA PHE A 18 16.37 -6.68 -0.80
C PHE A 18 15.33 -5.94 0.06
N ILE A 19 15.77 -5.29 1.15
CA ILE A 19 14.87 -4.48 1.99
C ILE A 19 14.22 -3.37 1.15
N TRP A 20 15.03 -2.62 0.40
CA TRP A 20 14.54 -1.56 -0.47
C TRP A 20 13.57 -2.10 -1.54
N ARG A 21 13.95 -3.19 -2.20
CA ARG A 21 13.19 -3.76 -3.33
C ARG A 21 11.81 -4.28 -2.92
N TYR A 22 11.66 -4.82 -1.72
CA TYR A 22 10.44 -5.52 -1.28
C TYR A 22 9.61 -4.74 -0.26
N PHE A 23 10.19 -3.86 0.55
CA PHE A 23 9.48 -3.24 1.67
C PHE A 23 9.31 -1.73 1.52
N ILE A 24 9.88 -1.14 0.47
CA ILE A 24 9.83 0.30 0.24
C ILE A 24 9.29 0.58 -1.15
N TYR A 25 8.20 1.34 -1.22
CA TYR A 25 7.77 2.02 -2.42
C TYR A 25 8.17 3.49 -2.32
N PHE A 26 8.95 3.96 -3.28
CA PHE A 26 9.43 5.33 -3.32
C PHE A 26 9.27 5.94 -4.71
N ASP A 27 8.66 7.11 -4.76
CA ASP A 27 8.45 7.90 -5.97
C ASP A 27 8.86 9.34 -5.70
N TRP A 28 10.05 9.71 -6.17
CA TRP A 28 10.64 11.03 -5.93
C TRP A 28 9.83 12.19 -6.54
N PRO A 29 9.44 12.16 -7.84
CA PRO A 29 8.59 13.20 -8.43
C PRO A 29 7.31 13.49 -7.64
N ALA A 30 6.66 12.45 -7.13
CA ALA A 30 5.41 12.58 -6.36
C ALA A 30 5.63 12.79 -4.85
N ARG A 31 6.88 12.80 -4.37
CA ARG A 31 7.25 12.77 -2.94
C ARG A 31 6.51 11.68 -2.15
N CYS A 32 6.28 10.54 -2.79
CA CYS A 32 5.54 9.43 -2.23
C CYS A 32 6.51 8.42 -1.60
N PHE A 33 6.37 8.18 -0.30
CA PHE A 33 7.12 7.16 0.41
C PHE A 33 6.15 6.28 1.20
N ILE A 34 6.06 5.01 0.83
CA ILE A 34 5.18 4.04 1.46
C ILE A 34 6.02 2.83 1.86
N ARG A 35 6.00 2.52 3.16
CA ARG A 35 6.60 1.29 3.69
C ARG A 35 5.57 0.16 3.62
N ILE A 36 5.95 -0.96 3.03
CA ILE A 36 5.13 -2.17 2.99
C ILE A 36 5.66 -3.12 4.05
N GLN A 37 4.82 -3.53 5.00
CA GLN A 37 5.23 -4.46 6.05
C GLN A 37 5.49 -5.87 5.47
N PRO A 38 6.25 -6.73 6.18
CA PRO A 38 6.37 -8.13 5.80
C PRO A 38 5.01 -8.81 5.77
N SER A 39 4.74 -9.49 4.66
CA SER A 39 3.62 -10.44 4.60
C SER A 39 4.02 -11.75 5.27
N LEU A 40 3.12 -12.28 6.09
CA LEU A 40 3.25 -13.56 6.78
C LEU A 40 2.59 -14.71 6.02
N LEU A 41 1.82 -14.42 4.96
CA LEU A 41 1.03 -15.40 4.18
C LEU A 41 1.26 -15.19 2.67
N GLU A 42 0.34 -15.66 1.83
CA GLU A 42 0.40 -15.58 0.35
C GLU A 42 0.49 -14.15 -0.23
N PHE A 43 0.34 -13.12 0.60
CA PHE A 43 0.36 -11.73 0.15
C PHE A 43 1.77 -11.34 -0.32
N SER A 44 1.94 -10.95 -1.58
CA SER A 44 3.24 -10.54 -2.10
C SER A 44 3.41 -9.02 -2.01
N ASN A 45 4.47 -8.55 -1.36
CA ASN A 45 4.81 -7.12 -1.36
C ASN A 45 5.04 -6.59 -2.79
N LEU A 46 5.45 -7.46 -3.73
CA LEU A 46 5.53 -7.12 -5.14
C LEU A 46 4.15 -6.83 -5.75
N THR A 47 3.11 -7.56 -5.34
CA THR A 47 1.73 -7.30 -5.74
C THR A 47 1.28 -5.93 -5.25
N MET A 48 1.57 -5.58 -4.00
CA MET A 48 1.28 -4.22 -3.48
C MET A 48 1.98 -3.14 -4.31
N GLN A 49 3.28 -3.30 -4.59
CA GLN A 49 3.99 -2.34 -5.44
C GLN A 49 3.42 -2.25 -6.86
N LYS A 50 3.00 -3.37 -7.45
CA LYS A 50 2.34 -3.38 -8.76
C LYS A 50 1.00 -2.65 -8.71
N ALA A 51 0.19 -2.89 -7.68
CA ALA A 51 -1.09 -2.19 -7.47
C ALA A 51 -0.88 -0.67 -7.35
N ILE A 52 0.09 -0.22 -6.55
CA ILE A 52 0.40 1.22 -6.42
C ILE A 52 0.81 1.82 -7.78
N ARG A 53 1.59 1.11 -8.60
CA ARG A 53 1.97 1.59 -9.94
C ARG A 53 0.80 1.65 -10.90
N ILE A 54 -0.11 0.67 -10.84
CA ILE A 54 -1.35 0.69 -11.63
C ILE A 54 -2.17 1.92 -11.22
N LEU A 55 -2.36 2.13 -9.91
CA LEU A 55 -3.07 3.29 -9.37
C LEU A 55 -2.44 4.61 -9.86
N LYS A 56 -1.11 4.74 -9.78
CA LYS A 56 -0.37 5.92 -10.27
C LYS A 56 -0.69 6.27 -11.73
N ASN A 57 -0.78 5.26 -12.58
CA ASN A 57 -0.97 5.47 -14.03
C ASN A 57 -2.44 5.64 -14.40
N ALA A 58 -3.33 4.82 -13.82
CA ALA A 58 -4.75 4.80 -14.16
C ALA A 58 -5.55 5.92 -13.47
N SER A 59 -5.21 6.24 -12.21
CA SER A 59 -5.88 7.32 -11.47
C SER A 59 -4.88 8.15 -10.65
N PRO A 60 -4.24 9.15 -11.28
CA PRO A 60 -3.26 10.00 -10.62
C PRO A 60 -3.81 10.80 -9.43
N SER A 61 -5.12 11.08 -9.37
CA SER A 61 -5.76 11.73 -8.22
C SER A 61 -5.76 10.84 -6.99
N ASP A 62 -6.19 9.59 -7.16
CA ASP A 62 -6.26 8.61 -6.07
C ASP A 62 -4.86 8.23 -5.58
N TYR A 63 -3.90 8.19 -6.51
CA TYR A 63 -2.51 8.04 -6.17
C TYR A 63 -1.97 9.18 -5.30
N ARG A 64 -2.35 10.44 -5.58
CA ARG A 64 -1.96 11.59 -4.73
C ARG A 64 -2.55 11.46 -3.33
N ASP A 65 -3.83 11.08 -3.23
CA ASP A 65 -4.48 10.86 -1.95
C ASP A 65 -3.78 9.74 -1.16
N LEU A 66 -3.43 8.62 -1.81
CA LEU A 66 -2.65 7.56 -1.18
C LEU A 66 -1.33 8.11 -0.61
N CYS A 67 -0.57 8.85 -1.41
CA CYS A 67 0.72 9.40 -0.98
C CYS A 67 0.59 10.45 0.14
N GLN A 68 -0.51 11.19 0.17
CA GLN A 68 -0.76 12.21 1.18
C GLN A 68 -1.21 11.60 2.51
N TYR A 69 -2.08 10.59 2.47
CA TYR A 69 -2.78 10.10 3.66
C TYR A 69 -2.22 8.78 4.19
N VAL A 70 -1.43 8.04 3.41
CA VAL A 70 -0.87 6.74 3.79
C VAL A 70 0.66 6.78 3.72
N ASN A 71 1.33 6.15 4.67
CA ASN A 71 2.79 5.94 4.65
C ASN A 71 3.18 4.50 5.01
N VAL A 72 2.23 3.66 5.45
CA VAL A 72 2.44 2.25 5.72
C VAL A 72 1.28 1.44 5.14
N ILE A 73 1.61 0.38 4.40
CA ILE A 73 0.66 -0.65 3.98
C ILE A 73 1.03 -1.95 4.69
N ASN A 74 0.07 -2.52 5.39
CA ASN A 74 0.18 -3.83 6.02
C ASN A 74 -0.55 -4.87 5.16
N PRO A 75 0.16 -5.79 4.49
CA PRO A 75 -0.49 -6.76 3.62
C PRO A 75 -1.13 -7.95 4.37
N ASN A 76 -1.01 -8.00 5.70
CA ASN A 76 -1.48 -9.13 6.50
C ASN A 76 -2.98 -9.10 6.75
N LEU A 77 -3.55 -10.24 7.15
CA LEU A 77 -4.96 -10.41 7.48
C LEU A 77 -5.42 -9.40 8.55
N SER A 78 -6.55 -8.74 8.30
CA SER A 78 -7.16 -7.77 9.22
C SER A 78 -8.69 -7.86 9.19
N CYS A 79 -9.40 -6.80 9.60
CA CYS A 79 -10.86 -6.81 9.78
C CYS A 79 -11.64 -7.09 8.48
N GLY A 80 -11.09 -6.76 7.30
CA GLY A 80 -11.66 -7.12 6.00
C GLY A 80 -11.46 -8.58 5.56
N GLY A 81 -10.89 -9.43 6.41
CA GLY A 81 -10.66 -10.85 6.07
C GLY A 81 -9.63 -11.05 4.95
N PHE A 82 -9.66 -12.21 4.28
CA PHE A 82 -8.64 -12.60 3.29
C PHE A 82 -8.73 -11.87 1.94
N GLN A 83 -9.71 -10.99 1.76
CA GLN A 83 -9.99 -10.31 0.51
C GLN A 83 -10.42 -8.85 0.67
N GLY A 84 -10.12 -8.22 1.81
CA GLY A 84 -10.54 -6.86 2.12
C GLY A 84 -9.39 -6.02 2.65
N GLY A 85 -9.73 -4.85 3.17
CA GLY A 85 -8.80 -3.98 3.87
C GLY A 85 -9.26 -3.67 5.29
N CYS A 86 -8.48 -2.86 5.98
CA CYS A 86 -8.90 -2.29 7.24
C CYS A 86 -8.12 -1.02 7.56
N TYR A 87 -8.85 0.06 7.76
CA TYR A 87 -8.35 1.26 8.38
C TYR A 87 -8.76 1.33 9.86
N SER A 88 -7.83 1.78 10.71
CA SER A 88 -8.15 2.07 12.10
C SER A 88 -7.41 3.32 12.54
N ALA A 89 -8.20 4.34 12.92
CA ALA A 89 -7.73 5.61 13.46
C ALA A 89 -6.86 5.45 14.73
N TYR A 90 -7.07 4.37 15.48
CA TYR A 90 -6.43 4.13 16.78
C TYR A 90 -5.13 3.33 16.71
N LYS A 91 -4.65 3.03 15.49
CA LYS A 91 -3.32 2.45 15.33
C LYS A 91 -2.26 3.45 15.80
N GLN A 92 -1.13 2.92 16.28
CA GLN A 92 0.04 3.72 16.65
C GLN A 92 0.47 4.69 15.54
N ASN A 93 0.22 4.33 14.27
CA ASN A 93 0.39 5.20 13.13
C ASN A 93 -0.93 5.33 12.34
N PRO A 94 -1.61 6.49 12.39
CA PRO A 94 -2.89 6.72 11.73
C PRO A 94 -2.81 6.84 10.20
N ARG A 95 -1.60 6.74 9.62
CA ARG A 95 -1.36 6.67 8.17
C ARG A 95 -1.08 5.24 7.70
N THR A 96 -1.59 4.26 8.44
CA THR A 96 -1.46 2.83 8.13
C THR A 96 -2.77 2.27 7.63
N ILE A 97 -2.75 1.59 6.49
CA ILE A 97 -3.88 0.78 5.99
C ILE A 97 -3.49 -0.69 5.97
N ASP A 98 -4.45 -1.57 6.26
CA ASP A 98 -4.29 -3.01 6.00
C ASP A 98 -4.91 -3.37 4.66
N VAL A 99 -4.24 -4.19 3.86
CA VAL A 99 -4.69 -4.63 2.54
C VAL A 99 -4.43 -6.13 2.40
N SER A 100 -5.43 -6.93 2.72
CA SER A 100 -5.34 -8.38 2.81
C SER A 100 -5.89 -9.01 1.54
N THR A 101 -5.13 -9.05 0.43
CA THR A 101 -5.60 -9.64 -0.84
C THR A 101 -4.73 -10.81 -1.29
N SER A 102 -5.12 -12.05 -0.98
CA SER A 102 -4.28 -13.24 -1.27
C SER A 102 -4.49 -13.79 -2.68
N ASN A 103 -5.73 -13.73 -3.22
CA ASN A 103 -6.12 -14.49 -4.42
C ASN A 103 -7.00 -13.73 -5.43
N ARG A 104 -7.01 -12.39 -5.39
CA ARG A 104 -7.79 -11.55 -6.31
C ARG A 104 -6.91 -10.89 -7.38
N SER A 105 -7.56 -10.32 -8.39
CA SER A 105 -6.88 -9.58 -9.44
C SER A 105 -6.21 -8.31 -8.88
N LEU A 106 -5.18 -7.82 -9.56
CA LEU A 106 -4.47 -6.59 -9.17
C LEU A 106 -5.42 -5.40 -9.05
N GLN A 107 -6.47 -5.34 -9.88
CA GLN A 107 -7.48 -4.29 -9.86
C GLN A 107 -8.23 -4.26 -8.52
N TRP A 108 -8.57 -5.42 -7.97
CA TRP A 108 -9.23 -5.52 -6.66
C TRP A 108 -8.33 -5.00 -5.53
N THR A 109 -7.05 -5.34 -5.56
CA THR A 109 -6.06 -4.78 -4.61
C THR A 109 -6.01 -3.26 -4.70
N VAL A 110 -6.09 -2.69 -5.91
CA VAL A 110 -6.10 -1.24 -6.10
C VAL A 110 -7.37 -0.61 -5.51
N GLY A 111 -8.54 -1.24 -5.74
CA GLY A 111 -9.82 -0.83 -5.15
C GLY A 111 -9.75 -0.71 -3.63
N ILE A 112 -9.27 -1.76 -2.97
CA ILE A 112 -9.08 -1.77 -1.52
C ILE A 112 -8.09 -0.70 -1.06
N ILE A 113 -6.96 -0.51 -1.77
CA ILE A 113 -6.01 0.56 -1.42
C ILE A 113 -6.72 1.92 -1.42
N VAL A 114 -7.57 2.19 -2.42
CA VAL A 114 -8.33 3.44 -2.50
C VAL A 114 -9.39 3.53 -1.41
N HIS A 115 -10.14 2.46 -1.15
CA HIS A 115 -11.13 2.38 -0.09
C HIS A 115 -10.52 2.71 1.29
N GLU A 116 -9.43 2.04 1.66
CA GLU A 116 -8.80 2.28 2.96
C GLU A 116 -8.09 3.64 3.04
N THR A 117 -7.62 4.15 1.89
CA THR A 117 -7.10 5.52 1.79
C THR A 117 -8.22 6.55 2.01
N CYS A 118 -9.44 6.29 1.53
CA CYS A 118 -10.60 7.12 1.76
C CYS A 118 -10.91 7.25 3.26
N HIS A 119 -10.88 6.15 4.03
CA HIS A 119 -11.00 6.22 5.49
C HIS A 119 -9.84 6.97 6.15
N ALA A 120 -8.60 6.74 5.72
CA ALA A 120 -7.44 7.47 6.22
C ALA A 120 -7.56 9.00 5.97
N LYS A 121 -8.13 9.38 4.83
CA LYS A 121 -8.42 10.76 4.44
C LYS A 121 -9.55 11.35 5.28
N GLN A 122 -10.68 10.64 5.43
CA GLN A 122 -11.80 11.06 6.29
C GLN A 122 -11.31 11.36 7.71
N PHE A 123 -10.52 10.45 8.30
CA PHE A 123 -9.95 10.65 9.63
C PHE A 123 -9.05 11.89 9.72
N GLN A 124 -8.09 12.02 8.80
CA GLN A 124 -7.14 13.15 8.81
C GLN A 124 -7.79 14.49 8.49
N GLN A 125 -8.99 14.49 7.90
CA GLN A 125 -9.82 15.67 7.65
C GLN A 125 -10.84 15.95 8.78
N ASN A 126 -10.84 15.16 9.87
CA ASN A 126 -11.84 15.23 10.94
C ASN A 126 -13.29 15.08 10.43
N ARG A 127 -13.49 14.19 9.45
CA ARG A 127 -14.80 13.82 8.94
C ARG A 127 -15.25 12.49 9.53
N ASP A 128 -16.56 12.30 9.62
CA ASP A 128 -17.14 11.01 9.97
C ASP A 128 -16.81 9.95 8.91
N PHE A 129 -16.70 8.70 9.34
CA PHE A 129 -16.50 7.58 8.43
C PHE A 129 -17.77 7.29 7.64
N SER A 130 -17.60 7.12 6.32
CA SER A 130 -18.66 6.74 5.39
C SER A 130 -18.19 5.59 4.51
N GLU A 131 -18.66 4.38 4.84
CA GLU A 131 -18.44 3.17 4.03
C GLU A 131 -18.96 3.36 2.61
N THR A 132 -20.16 3.96 2.45
CA THR A 132 -20.76 4.21 1.15
C THR A 132 -19.85 5.07 0.27
N GLU A 133 -19.31 6.17 0.80
CA GLU A 133 -18.35 7.02 0.07
C GLU A 133 -17.13 6.21 -0.36
N CYS A 134 -16.54 5.42 0.54
CA CYS A 134 -15.33 4.69 0.23
C CYS A 134 -15.56 3.49 -0.71
N TYR A 135 -16.73 2.86 -0.69
CA TYR A 135 -17.13 1.86 -1.69
C TYR A 135 -17.41 2.47 -3.07
N ASP A 136 -17.93 3.69 -3.12
CA ASP A 136 -18.12 4.42 -4.38
C ASP A 136 -16.76 4.77 -5.00
N GLU A 137 -15.79 5.20 -4.20
CA GLU A 137 -14.41 5.47 -4.66
C GLU A 137 -13.69 4.21 -5.14
N ASP A 138 -13.84 3.08 -4.43
CA ASP A 138 -13.37 1.76 -4.86
C ASP A 138 -13.95 1.39 -6.23
N SER A 139 -15.28 1.39 -6.34
CA SER A 139 -15.99 1.02 -7.56
C SER A 139 -15.58 1.91 -8.74
N ARG A 140 -15.44 3.21 -8.50
CA ARG A 140 -14.97 4.18 -9.49
C ARG A 140 -13.55 3.87 -9.97
N VAL A 141 -12.62 3.61 -9.06
CA VAL A 141 -11.22 3.34 -9.45
C VAL A 141 -11.09 2.00 -10.17
N ILE A 142 -11.81 0.96 -9.75
CA ILE A 142 -11.81 -0.35 -10.43
C ILE A 142 -12.32 -0.18 -11.86
N LYS A 143 -13.41 0.55 -12.05
CA LYS A 143 -13.94 0.86 -13.39
C LYS A 143 -12.90 1.59 -14.23
N THR A 144 -12.30 2.65 -13.67
CA THR A 144 -11.25 3.46 -14.32
C THR A 144 -10.09 2.58 -14.80
N ILE A 145 -9.63 1.63 -13.98
CA ILE A 145 -8.51 0.74 -14.33
C ILE A 145 -8.91 -0.30 -15.38
N THR A 146 -10.17 -0.73 -15.40
CA THR A 146 -10.65 -1.75 -16.34
C THR A 146 -10.88 -1.17 -17.73
N GLU A 147 -11.19 0.12 -17.83
CA GLU A 147 -11.44 0.84 -19.08
C GLU A 147 -10.18 1.49 -19.68
N PHE A 148 -9.05 1.49 -18.95
CA PHE A 148 -7.75 2.03 -19.34
C PHE A 148 -6.91 1.02 -20.13
#